data_AF-A0AAJ3KNC9-F1
#
_entry.id   AF-A0AAJ3KNC9-F1
#
_cell.length_a   1.000
_cell.length_b   1.000
_cell.length_c   1.000
_cell.angle_alpha   90.00
_cell.angle_beta   90.00
_cell.angle_gamma   90.00
#
_symmetry.space_group_name_H-M   'P 1'
#
loop_
_entity.id
_entity.type
_entity.pdbx_description
1 polymer ?
#
loop_
_entity_poly.entity_id
_entity_poly.type
_entity_poly.pdbx_seq_one_letter_code
_entity_poly.pdbx_strand_id
1 'polypeptide(L)'
;MNEIRIAVLNPHDRVLAFLDNTHRNSMHYWNDELHEYLQGTANTYAFTVSSKHEDAAYIVEGNKVAFVYNGKDYYLNIVHVEKDEFTVTATAWSLSFELINENVGAYKSESAMSFEEYVTAFDPERTVRIGINEVSDKRISNEWTGEATVLSRLFSVANVFDAEIEFQTVLNDDYSLKEIVMNVYREHSDNNTGVGEFRGDIKLRYGKNVTGIRKESSIENLYTGIRPTGKDGLTIQGIEKEELDENGVVEFYTQGPDIRAPQARDRFPSNLINKEDGYIFMPKSYDTDNKDKLYSMALLDLKTASEPVVTYDVTGYFDTAIGDTVEIEDEEYVPTLYLSARVSEQVRSFTNPQANKTVFTNFKELQPEISEDLLQKVEDLINKTKIYTSSISTDNGIIFKNNEGVTNLTANVMDNGIDRTESFTIRWFKGGNHIYDGRTIKVQALDVESNAVYKFEARDTEGVLRGFEEVTVTDVSDGKDGEQGPQGEKGEQGEQGPPG
;
A
#
# COMPACT_ATOMS: atom_id res chain seq x y z
N MET A 1 28.27 -9.61 -9.28
CA MET A 1 27.24 -8.82 -8.57
C MET A 1 27.33 -7.43 -9.15
N ASN A 2 26.24 -6.91 -9.69
CA ASN A 2 26.23 -5.50 -10.09
C ASN A 2 26.39 -4.66 -8.83
N GLU A 3 27.31 -3.71 -8.91
CA GLU A 3 27.80 -2.87 -7.82
C GLU A 3 26.74 -1.81 -7.53
N ILE A 4 26.04 -1.92 -6.39
CA ILE A 4 24.98 -0.97 -6.05
C ILE A 4 25.42 -0.16 -4.85
N ARG A 5 25.51 1.15 -5.08
CA ARG A 5 25.79 2.14 -4.06
C ARG A 5 24.51 2.89 -3.76
N ILE A 6 24.16 2.97 -2.47
CA ILE A 6 22.90 3.56 -2.01
C ILE A 6 23.23 4.83 -1.24
N ALA A 7 22.74 5.96 -1.70
CA ALA A 7 22.84 7.22 -0.98
C ALA A 7 21.78 7.28 0.12
N VAL A 8 22.16 7.72 1.32
CA VAL A 8 21.24 8.10 2.39
C VAL A 8 21.11 9.61 2.35
N LEU A 9 19.89 10.13 2.21
CA LEU A 9 19.62 11.56 2.15
C LEU A 9 18.78 11.99 3.34
N ASN A 10 18.93 13.24 3.76
CA ASN A 10 18.02 13.85 4.72
C ASN A 10 16.66 14.20 4.05
N PRO A 11 15.66 14.71 4.79
CA PRO A 11 14.36 15.07 4.21
C PRO A 11 14.40 16.20 3.18
N HIS A 12 15.55 16.86 3.00
CA HIS A 12 15.79 17.97 2.07
C HIS A 12 16.78 17.59 0.96
N ASP A 13 16.88 16.30 0.63
CA ASP A 13 17.73 15.74 -0.44
C ASP A 13 19.22 16.05 -0.35
N ARG A 14 19.72 16.29 0.86
CA ARG A 14 21.17 16.35 1.09
C ARG A 14 21.68 14.96 1.43
N VAL A 15 22.62 14.47 0.65
CA VAL A 15 23.34 13.22 0.94
C VAL A 15 24.07 13.33 2.27
N LEU A 16 23.82 12.38 3.17
CA LEU A 16 24.40 12.24 4.49
C LEU A 16 25.47 11.15 4.54
N ALA A 17 25.20 10.02 3.87
CA ALA A 17 26.06 8.85 3.89
C ALA A 17 25.84 7.97 2.65
N PHE A 18 26.63 6.91 2.52
CA PHE A 18 26.46 5.88 1.49
C PHE A 18 26.57 4.48 2.08
N LEU A 19 25.71 3.59 1.61
CA LEU A 19 25.86 2.15 1.79
C LEU A 19 26.58 1.59 0.57
N ASP A 20 27.63 0.81 0.82
CA ASP A 20 28.48 0.25 -0.23
C ASP A 20 29.24 -0.98 0.29
N ASN A 21 28.88 -2.17 -0.21
CA ASN A 21 29.49 -3.44 0.19
C ASN A 21 30.85 -3.70 -0.46
N THR A 22 31.28 -2.89 -1.43
CA THR A 22 32.57 -3.09 -2.13
C THR A 22 33.73 -2.42 -1.41
N HIS A 23 33.45 -1.34 -0.66
CA HIS A 23 34.48 -0.55 0.00
C HIS A 23 34.56 -0.85 1.50
N ARG A 24 35.76 -1.22 1.98
CA ARG A 24 35.99 -1.81 3.32
C ARG A 24 35.48 -0.96 4.49
N ASN A 25 35.56 0.36 4.38
CA ASN A 25 35.22 1.28 5.47
C ASN A 25 33.86 1.95 5.28
N SER A 26 33.08 1.51 4.29
CA SER A 26 31.74 2.02 4.06
C SER A 26 30.73 1.29 4.95
N MET A 27 29.54 1.86 5.09
CA MET A 27 28.44 1.19 5.76
C MET A 27 27.96 0.03 4.89
N HIS A 28 28.20 -1.21 5.34
CA HIS A 28 27.76 -2.41 4.64
C HIS A 28 26.31 -2.73 4.98
N TYR A 29 25.63 -3.37 4.04
CA TYR A 29 24.23 -3.76 4.14
C TYR A 29 24.02 -5.22 3.74
N TRP A 30 22.99 -5.84 4.31
CA TRP A 30 22.60 -7.23 4.06
C TRP A 30 21.12 -7.42 4.37
N ASN A 31 20.60 -8.64 4.14
CA ASN A 31 19.16 -8.94 4.23
C ASN A 31 18.32 -7.92 3.44
N ASP A 32 18.82 -7.53 2.28
CA ASP A 32 18.20 -6.51 1.47
C ASP A 32 17.17 -7.12 0.51
N GLU A 33 16.07 -6.40 0.34
CA GLU A 33 14.94 -6.80 -0.49
C GLU A 33 14.36 -5.57 -1.17
N LEU A 34 14.57 -5.45 -2.48
CA LEU A 34 13.83 -4.56 -3.37
C LEU A 34 12.61 -5.34 -3.88
N HIS A 35 11.42 -4.93 -3.47
CA HIS A 35 10.16 -5.47 -3.96
C HIS A 35 9.53 -4.45 -4.90
N GLU A 36 9.24 -4.84 -6.14
CA GLU A 36 8.60 -4.02 -7.16
C GLU A 36 7.25 -4.63 -7.54
N TYR A 37 6.23 -3.80 -7.74
CA TYR A 37 4.86 -4.19 -8.07
C TYR A 37 4.40 -3.57 -9.38
N LEU A 38 3.58 -4.26 -10.16
CA LEU A 38 3.02 -3.75 -11.43
C LEU A 38 2.28 -2.43 -11.30
N GLN A 39 1.45 -2.32 -10.27
CA GLN A 39 0.63 -1.14 -10.07
C GLN A 39 1.49 0.10 -9.78
N GLY A 40 1.51 1.05 -10.70
CA GLY A 40 2.32 2.28 -10.56
C GLY A 40 3.82 2.03 -10.58
N THR A 41 4.29 0.79 -10.79
CA THR A 41 5.67 0.39 -10.48
C THR A 41 6.10 0.72 -9.05
N ALA A 42 5.14 0.73 -8.12
CA ALA A 42 5.41 0.96 -6.70
C ALA A 42 6.47 -0.03 -6.22
N ASN A 43 7.34 0.42 -5.33
CA ASN A 43 8.41 -0.40 -4.81
C ASN A 43 8.71 -0.10 -3.35
N THR A 44 9.19 -1.13 -2.66
CA THR A 44 9.71 -1.06 -1.31
C THR A 44 11.14 -1.55 -1.30
N TYR A 45 11.94 -1.01 -0.39
CA TYR A 45 13.29 -1.48 -0.17
C TYR A 45 13.52 -1.67 1.33
N ALA A 46 13.80 -2.90 1.74
CA ALA A 46 14.22 -3.24 3.09
C ALA A 46 15.70 -3.58 3.11
N PHE A 47 16.41 -3.24 4.18
CA PHE A 47 17.82 -3.60 4.37
C PHE A 47 18.23 -3.53 5.85
N THR A 48 19.31 -4.23 6.20
CA THR A 48 19.94 -4.18 7.52
C THR A 48 21.37 -3.64 7.41
N VAL A 49 21.78 -2.79 8.35
CA VAL A 49 23.16 -2.31 8.54
C VAL A 49 23.63 -2.56 9.98
N SER A 50 24.93 -2.43 10.26
CA SER A 50 25.44 -2.54 11.62
C SER A 50 25.18 -1.26 12.42
N SER A 51 24.62 -1.38 13.62
CA SER A 51 24.41 -0.22 14.52
C SER A 51 25.71 0.34 15.09
N LYS A 52 26.85 -0.33 14.87
CA LYS A 52 28.19 0.12 15.28
C LYS A 52 28.87 1.03 14.26
N HIS A 53 28.35 1.12 13.04
CA HIS A 53 28.87 2.05 12.04
C HIS A 53 28.46 3.49 12.40
N GLU A 54 29.33 4.47 12.23
CA GLU A 54 29.03 5.87 12.61
C GLU A 54 27.84 6.43 11.82
N ASP A 55 27.78 6.15 10.52
CA ASP A 55 26.70 6.58 9.64
C ASP A 55 25.36 5.88 9.89
N ALA A 56 25.31 4.83 10.74
CA ALA A 56 24.04 4.18 11.09
C ALA A 56 23.09 5.14 11.83
N ALA A 57 23.61 6.25 12.37
CA ALA A 57 22.81 7.34 12.92
C ALA A 57 21.93 8.06 11.88
N TYR A 58 22.21 7.91 10.59
CA TYR A 58 21.42 8.50 9.50
C TYR A 58 20.33 7.55 8.97
N ILE A 59 20.29 6.30 9.43
CA ILE A 59 19.20 5.37 9.13
C ILE A 59 18.09 5.62 10.14
N VAL A 60 17.27 6.63 9.83
CA VAL A 60 16.17 7.11 10.67
C VAL A 60 14.96 7.42 9.78
N GLU A 61 13.77 7.41 10.37
CA GLU A 61 12.53 7.73 9.69
C GLU A 61 12.58 9.16 9.09
N GLY A 62 11.95 9.34 7.92
CA GLY A 62 11.89 10.61 7.20
C GLY A 62 13.13 10.91 6.34
N ASN A 63 14.29 10.32 6.65
CA ASN A 63 15.41 10.24 5.72
C ASN A 63 15.06 9.35 4.53
N LYS A 64 15.92 9.33 3.51
CA LYS A 64 15.64 8.72 2.23
C LYS A 64 16.80 7.84 1.79
N VAL A 65 16.50 6.88 0.94
CA VAL A 65 17.50 6.11 0.22
C VAL A 65 17.30 6.31 -1.28
N ALA A 66 18.39 6.53 -2.00
CA ALA A 66 18.36 6.64 -3.45
C ALA A 66 19.51 5.88 -4.10
N PHE A 67 19.23 5.23 -5.22
CA PHE A 67 20.20 4.41 -5.95
C PHE A 67 19.76 4.20 -7.39
N VAL A 68 20.69 3.71 -8.21
CA VAL A 68 20.44 3.32 -9.59
C VAL A 68 20.65 1.82 -9.72
N TYR A 69 19.68 1.12 -10.30
CA TYR A 69 19.77 -0.31 -10.57
C TYR A 69 19.18 -0.63 -11.95
N ASN A 70 19.94 -1.39 -12.76
CA ASN A 70 19.57 -1.73 -14.14
C ASN A 70 19.13 -0.52 -15.01
N GLY A 71 19.74 0.64 -14.78
CA GLY A 71 19.41 1.88 -15.49
C GLY A 71 18.11 2.56 -15.03
N LYS A 72 17.47 2.06 -13.97
CA LYS A 72 16.32 2.68 -13.32
C LYS A 72 16.77 3.37 -12.03
N ASP A 73 16.24 4.57 -11.85
CA ASP A 73 16.44 5.39 -10.68
C ASP A 73 15.43 5.01 -9.59
N TYR A 74 15.90 4.95 -8.35
CA TYR A 74 15.09 4.64 -7.18
C TYR A 74 15.28 5.73 -6.13
N TYR A 75 14.16 6.21 -5.59
CA TYR A 75 14.12 7.19 -4.51
C TYR A 75 13.00 6.81 -3.56
N LEU A 76 13.37 6.43 -2.33
CA LEU A 76 12.45 5.88 -1.35
C LEU A 76 12.59 6.61 -0.01
N ASN A 77 11.47 6.86 0.65
CA ASN A 77 11.43 7.42 2.00
C ASN A 77 11.58 6.30 3.02
N ILE A 78 12.50 6.42 3.97
CA ILE A 78 12.61 5.53 5.12
C ILE A 78 11.39 5.79 6.02
N VAL A 79 10.54 4.78 6.14
CA VAL A 79 9.27 4.88 6.87
C VAL A 79 9.32 4.16 8.22
N HIS A 80 10.17 3.14 8.33
CA HIS A 80 10.26 2.30 9.52
C HIS A 80 11.72 1.97 9.80
N VAL A 81 12.12 2.08 11.07
CA VAL A 81 13.44 1.67 11.54
C VAL A 81 13.32 0.83 12.81
N GLU A 82 13.98 -0.31 12.82
CA GLU A 82 14.18 -1.14 14.02
C GLU A 82 15.66 -1.16 14.36
N LYS A 83 15.99 -0.95 15.64
CA LYS A 83 17.38 -0.86 16.09
C LYS A 83 17.59 -1.61 17.39
N ASP A 84 18.66 -2.38 17.44
CA ASP A 84 19.18 -3.01 18.65
C ASP A 84 20.69 -2.70 18.84
N GLU A 85 21.33 -3.37 19.79
CA GLU A 85 22.74 -3.14 20.10
C GLU A 85 23.69 -3.50 18.96
N PHE A 86 23.24 -4.22 17.93
CA PHE A 86 24.07 -4.78 16.86
C PHE A 86 23.66 -4.31 15.45
N THR A 87 22.39 -4.03 15.23
CA THR A 87 21.79 -3.82 13.91
C THR A 87 20.83 -2.65 13.86
N VAL A 88 20.69 -2.09 12.67
CA VAL A 88 19.60 -1.19 12.29
C VAL A 88 18.97 -1.77 11.02
N THR A 89 17.69 -2.08 11.07
CA THR A 89 16.89 -2.52 9.92
C THR A 89 15.98 -1.37 9.51
N ALA A 90 15.92 -1.09 8.22
CA ALA A 90 15.07 -0.04 7.67
C ALA A 90 14.18 -0.58 6.57
N THR A 91 12.95 -0.07 6.52
CA THR A 91 12.03 -0.24 5.40
C THR A 91 11.77 1.12 4.78
N ALA A 92 11.90 1.20 3.47
CA ALA A 92 11.68 2.41 2.70
C ALA A 92 10.66 2.17 1.57
N TRP A 93 9.82 3.17 1.27
CA TRP A 93 8.81 3.09 0.21
C TRP A 93 9.03 4.14 -0.86
N SER A 94 8.80 3.75 -2.10
CA SER A 94 8.71 4.66 -3.24
C SER A 94 7.47 5.53 -3.15
N LEU A 95 7.45 6.61 -3.93
CA LEU A 95 6.39 7.63 -4.03
C LEU A 95 6.43 8.68 -2.91
N SER A 96 5.82 9.83 -3.20
CA SER A 96 5.67 10.93 -2.25
C SER A 96 4.69 10.54 -1.15
N PHE A 97 4.98 10.94 0.10
CA PHE A 97 4.04 10.81 1.20
C PHE A 97 2.72 11.52 0.94
N GLU A 98 2.73 12.56 0.11
CA GLU A 98 1.52 13.26 -0.32
C GLU A 98 0.61 12.33 -1.13
N LEU A 99 1.14 11.67 -2.17
CA LEU A 99 0.35 10.73 -2.98
C LEU A 99 -0.26 9.62 -2.11
N ILE A 100 0.54 9.08 -1.18
CA ILE A 100 0.13 7.94 -0.36
C ILE A 100 -0.86 8.34 0.75
N ASN A 101 -0.69 9.51 1.37
CA ASN A 101 -1.40 9.86 2.59
C ASN A 101 -2.42 10.99 2.44
N GLU A 102 -2.28 11.89 1.47
CA GLU A 102 -3.24 12.98 1.27
C GLU A 102 -4.53 12.43 0.66
N ASN A 103 -5.67 12.86 1.21
CA ASN A 103 -6.98 12.44 0.77
C ASN A 103 -7.67 13.51 -0.08
N VAL A 104 -8.31 13.06 -1.14
CA VAL A 104 -9.21 13.85 -1.98
C VAL A 104 -10.65 13.36 -1.79
N GLY A 105 -11.55 14.31 -1.62
CA GLY A 105 -12.96 14.03 -1.39
C GLY A 105 -13.72 13.57 -2.64
N ALA A 106 -15.05 13.54 -2.51
CA ALA A 106 -15.95 13.31 -3.63
C ALA A 106 -15.71 14.37 -4.72
N TYR A 107 -15.81 13.96 -5.98
CA TYR A 107 -15.57 14.82 -7.14
C TYR A 107 -16.52 14.45 -8.28
N LYS A 108 -17.13 15.47 -8.90
CA LYS A 108 -17.99 15.31 -10.08
C LYS A 108 -17.54 16.28 -11.16
N SER A 109 -17.16 15.76 -12.33
CA SER A 109 -16.81 16.62 -13.46
C SER A 109 -18.04 17.30 -14.04
N GLU A 110 -17.97 18.61 -14.31
CA GLU A 110 -19.06 19.36 -14.94
C GLU A 110 -19.25 19.02 -16.43
N SER A 111 -18.19 18.51 -17.07
CA SER A 111 -18.18 18.10 -18.47
C SER A 111 -17.12 17.01 -18.70
N ALA A 112 -17.01 16.51 -19.93
CA ALA A 112 -15.97 15.53 -20.27
C ALA A 112 -14.56 16.16 -20.19
N MET A 113 -13.73 15.60 -19.32
CA MET A 113 -12.36 16.05 -19.05
C MET A 113 -11.33 15.10 -19.67
N SER A 114 -10.14 15.61 -20.01
CA SER A 114 -8.99 14.76 -20.38
C SER A 114 -8.36 14.13 -19.14
N PHE A 115 -7.47 13.16 -19.36
CA PHE A 115 -6.71 12.54 -18.28
C PHE A 115 -5.92 13.57 -17.47
N GLU A 116 -5.20 14.48 -18.16
CA GLU A 116 -4.38 15.52 -17.54
C GLU A 116 -5.19 16.51 -16.71
N GLU A 117 -6.42 16.82 -17.14
CA GLU A 117 -7.32 17.70 -16.40
C GLU A 117 -7.77 17.04 -15.09
N TYR A 118 -8.04 15.72 -15.09
CA TYR A 118 -8.30 14.99 -13.85
C TYR A 118 -7.08 14.91 -12.94
N VAL A 119 -5.89 14.64 -13.48
CA VAL A 119 -4.65 14.65 -12.70
C VAL A 119 -4.44 16.02 -12.05
N THR A 120 -4.62 17.11 -12.79
CA THR A 120 -4.50 18.48 -12.26
C THR A 120 -5.54 18.77 -11.16
N ALA A 121 -6.72 18.17 -11.23
CA ALA A 121 -7.76 18.33 -10.22
C ALA A 121 -7.46 17.58 -8.91
N PHE A 122 -6.71 16.46 -8.97
CA PHE A 122 -6.42 15.60 -7.82
C PHE A 122 -4.99 15.72 -7.28
N ASP A 123 -4.04 16.20 -8.08
CA ASP A 123 -2.66 16.53 -7.71
C ASP A 123 -2.39 18.02 -8.03
N PRO A 124 -2.98 18.96 -7.27
CA PRO A 124 -2.82 20.39 -7.53
C PRO A 124 -1.40 20.89 -7.23
N GLU A 125 -0.66 20.20 -6.35
CA GLU A 125 0.74 20.52 -6.00
C GLU A 125 1.71 20.08 -7.11
N ARG A 126 1.23 19.27 -8.07
CA ARG A 126 1.98 18.74 -9.21
C ARG A 126 3.16 17.90 -8.76
N THR A 127 2.89 17.05 -7.77
CA THR A 127 3.82 16.05 -7.26
C THR A 127 4.30 15.10 -8.36
N VAL A 128 3.47 14.85 -9.38
CA VAL A 128 3.87 14.12 -10.58
C VAL A 128 3.80 14.95 -11.85
N ARG A 129 4.74 14.70 -12.77
CA ARG A 129 4.69 15.22 -14.14
C ARG A 129 4.22 14.12 -15.09
N ILE A 130 3.20 14.41 -15.90
CA ILE A 130 2.79 13.48 -16.94
C ILE A 130 3.88 13.37 -18.01
N GLY A 131 4.28 12.13 -18.28
CA GLY A 131 5.25 11.75 -19.31
C GLY A 131 4.53 11.29 -20.57
N ILE A 132 4.65 10.00 -20.88
CA ILE A 132 3.88 9.36 -21.95
C ILE A 132 2.39 9.44 -21.61
N ASN A 133 1.54 9.74 -22.59
CA ASN A 133 0.08 9.62 -22.44
C ASN A 133 -0.58 9.05 -23.70
N GLU A 134 -0.80 7.74 -23.70
CA GLU A 134 -1.42 7.00 -24.81
C GLU A 134 -2.94 7.17 -24.90
N VAL A 135 -3.58 7.76 -23.88
CA VAL A 135 -5.02 8.05 -23.82
C VAL A 135 -5.34 9.54 -23.93
N SER A 136 -4.38 10.34 -24.40
CA SER A 136 -4.52 11.79 -24.62
C SER A 136 -5.62 12.18 -25.62
N ASP A 137 -6.07 11.22 -26.44
CA ASP A 137 -7.21 11.36 -27.35
C ASP A 137 -8.58 11.25 -26.67
N LYS A 138 -8.64 10.69 -25.45
CA LYS A 138 -9.89 10.45 -24.72
C LYS A 138 -10.33 11.67 -23.90
N ARG A 139 -11.65 11.87 -23.81
CA ARG A 139 -12.28 12.76 -22.83
C ARG A 139 -13.49 12.07 -22.23
N ILE A 140 -13.56 12.00 -20.89
CA ILE A 140 -14.55 11.22 -20.16
C ILE A 140 -15.18 12.09 -19.07
N SER A 141 -16.47 11.91 -18.81
CA SER A 141 -17.16 12.51 -17.67
C SER A 141 -17.36 11.44 -16.60
N ASN A 142 -16.94 11.70 -15.37
CA ASN A 142 -17.00 10.75 -14.27
C ASN A 142 -17.30 11.43 -12.92
N GLU A 143 -17.82 10.63 -11.99
CA GLU A 143 -18.14 11.04 -10.62
C GLU A 143 -17.58 10.02 -9.62
N TRP A 144 -16.94 10.53 -8.57
CA TRP A 144 -16.50 9.80 -7.39
C TRP A 144 -17.29 10.29 -6.19
N THR A 145 -17.94 9.38 -5.48
CA THR A 145 -18.89 9.69 -4.38
C THR A 145 -18.25 9.62 -2.99
N GLY A 146 -17.00 9.18 -2.88
CA GLY A 146 -16.27 8.97 -1.62
C GLY A 146 -14.92 9.66 -1.55
N GLU A 147 -14.28 9.53 -0.39
CA GLU A 147 -12.91 9.96 -0.15
C GLU A 147 -11.93 8.84 -0.50
N ALA A 148 -10.78 9.20 -1.06
CA ALA A 148 -9.69 8.27 -1.35
C ALA A 148 -8.36 9.04 -1.25
N THR A 149 -7.24 8.33 -1.12
CA THR A 149 -5.93 8.96 -1.23
C THR A 149 -5.73 9.52 -2.65
N VAL A 150 -4.83 10.49 -2.83
CA VAL A 150 -4.47 11.02 -4.16
C VAL A 150 -4.02 9.87 -5.06
N LEU A 151 -3.17 8.96 -4.55
CA LEU A 151 -2.71 7.79 -5.29
C LEU A 151 -3.86 6.87 -5.74
N SER A 152 -4.76 6.48 -4.82
CA SER A 152 -5.93 5.65 -5.17
C SER A 152 -6.83 6.37 -6.17
N ARG A 153 -6.96 7.70 -6.06
CA ARG A 153 -7.72 8.49 -7.02
C ARG A 153 -7.06 8.50 -8.40
N LEU A 154 -5.74 8.67 -8.50
CA LEU A 154 -5.02 8.63 -9.78
C LEU A 154 -5.16 7.27 -10.47
N PHE A 155 -5.06 6.16 -9.73
CA PHE A 155 -5.36 4.83 -10.28
C PHE A 155 -6.82 4.69 -10.71
N SER A 156 -7.76 5.24 -9.95
CA SER A 156 -9.16 5.24 -10.35
C SER A 156 -9.41 6.05 -11.62
N VAL A 157 -8.69 7.16 -11.82
CA VAL A 157 -8.70 7.90 -13.09
C VAL A 157 -8.12 7.04 -14.22
N ALA A 158 -7.02 6.32 -14.00
CA ALA A 158 -6.46 5.37 -14.97
C ALA A 158 -7.51 4.34 -15.42
N ASN A 159 -8.21 3.70 -14.49
CA ASN A 159 -9.25 2.73 -14.80
C ASN A 159 -10.40 3.34 -15.61
N VAL A 160 -10.84 4.55 -15.27
CA VAL A 160 -11.91 5.26 -16.02
C VAL A 160 -11.51 5.48 -17.48
N PHE A 161 -10.21 5.61 -17.75
CA PHE A 161 -9.66 5.83 -19.09
C PHE A 161 -9.18 4.54 -19.78
N ASP A 162 -9.46 3.37 -19.22
CA ASP A 162 -8.91 2.07 -19.67
C ASP A 162 -7.38 2.18 -19.84
N ALA A 163 -6.72 2.65 -18.80
CA ALA A 163 -5.30 2.96 -18.78
C ALA A 163 -4.59 2.37 -17.56
N GLU A 164 -3.29 2.15 -17.72
CA GLU A 164 -2.36 1.83 -16.64
C GLU A 164 -1.40 2.99 -16.44
N ILE A 165 -1.03 3.26 -15.18
CA ILE A 165 -0.04 4.28 -14.85
C ILE A 165 1.22 3.65 -14.26
N GLU A 166 2.36 4.24 -14.60
CA GLU A 166 3.69 3.93 -14.09
C GLU A 166 4.30 5.20 -13.50
N PHE A 167 4.81 5.13 -12.27
CA PHE A 167 5.59 6.21 -11.66
C PHE A 167 7.09 5.93 -11.80
N GLN A 168 7.74 6.70 -12.67
CA GLN A 168 9.17 6.66 -12.87
C GLN A 168 9.85 7.77 -12.07
N THR A 169 10.72 7.41 -11.15
CA THR A 169 11.64 8.35 -10.50
C THR A 169 12.72 8.79 -11.50
N VAL A 170 13.08 10.07 -11.43
CA VAL A 170 14.28 10.61 -12.09
C VAL A 170 15.12 11.31 -11.04
N LEU A 171 16.39 10.91 -10.93
CA LEU A 171 17.35 11.50 -10.01
C LEU A 171 18.23 12.55 -10.72
N ASN A 172 18.80 13.46 -9.94
CA ASN A 172 19.98 14.21 -10.34
C ASN A 172 21.26 13.38 -10.10
N ASP A 173 22.39 13.82 -10.66
CA ASP A 173 23.69 13.15 -10.49
C ASP A 173 24.14 13.05 -9.01
N ASP A 174 23.59 13.88 -8.13
CA ASP A 174 23.86 13.89 -6.69
C ASP A 174 22.86 13.05 -5.86
N TYR A 175 22.06 12.22 -6.52
CA TYR A 175 21.01 11.37 -5.93
C TYR A 175 19.79 12.12 -5.36
N SER A 176 19.71 13.45 -5.48
CA SER A 176 18.50 14.20 -5.15
C SER A 176 17.37 13.90 -6.14
N LEU A 177 16.12 13.99 -5.68
CA LEU A 177 14.97 13.80 -6.56
C LEU A 177 14.87 14.97 -7.55
N LYS A 178 14.82 14.66 -8.84
CA LYS A 178 14.57 15.66 -9.87
C LYS A 178 13.09 15.81 -10.15
N GLU A 179 12.42 14.69 -10.40
CA GLU A 179 11.00 14.61 -10.70
C GLU A 179 10.47 13.18 -10.56
N ILE A 180 9.16 13.06 -10.36
CA ILE A 180 8.41 11.81 -10.53
C ILE A 180 7.60 11.94 -11.80
N VAL A 181 7.90 11.10 -12.79
CA VAL A 181 7.20 11.07 -14.07
C VAL A 181 6.09 10.02 -14.01
N MET A 182 4.85 10.41 -14.26
CA MET A 182 3.74 9.50 -14.43
C MET A 182 3.54 9.22 -15.92
N ASN A 183 3.90 8.03 -16.36
CA ASN A 183 3.58 7.54 -17.70
C ASN A 183 2.20 6.88 -17.69
N VAL A 184 1.41 7.12 -18.72
CA VAL A 184 0.04 6.63 -18.88
C VAL A 184 -0.03 5.82 -20.16
N TYR A 185 -0.22 4.52 -20.01
CA TYR A 185 -0.32 3.55 -21.09
C TYR A 185 -1.77 3.08 -21.24
N ARG A 186 -2.16 2.63 -22.43
CA ARG A 186 -3.44 1.93 -22.59
C ARG A 186 -3.41 0.64 -21.78
N GLU A 187 -4.55 0.26 -21.21
CA GLU A 187 -4.67 -0.97 -20.45
C GLU A 187 -4.20 -2.19 -21.26
N HIS A 188 -3.51 -3.10 -20.57
CA HIS A 188 -3.02 -4.32 -21.16
C HIS A 188 -4.16 -5.17 -21.75
N SER A 189 -3.99 -5.54 -23.01
CA SER A 189 -4.95 -6.32 -23.80
C SER A 189 -4.19 -7.10 -24.89
N ASP A 190 -4.89 -7.86 -25.72
CA ASP A 190 -4.25 -8.54 -26.85
C ASP A 190 -3.63 -7.57 -27.87
N ASN A 191 -4.03 -6.30 -27.85
CA ASN A 191 -3.57 -5.27 -28.79
C ASN A 191 -2.65 -4.20 -28.15
N ASN A 192 -2.59 -4.13 -26.81
CA ASN A 192 -1.77 -3.15 -26.09
C ASN A 192 -0.99 -3.88 -25.00
N THR A 193 0.31 -3.62 -24.88
CA THR A 193 1.14 -4.27 -23.85
C THR A 193 0.88 -3.72 -22.44
N GLY A 194 0.28 -2.53 -22.32
CA GLY A 194 0.22 -1.80 -21.06
C GLY A 194 1.62 -1.38 -20.61
N VAL A 195 1.82 -1.29 -19.30
CA VAL A 195 3.16 -1.17 -18.72
C VAL A 195 4.00 -2.40 -19.09
N GLY A 196 5.22 -2.19 -19.57
CA GLY A 196 6.14 -3.26 -19.98
C GLY A 196 5.98 -3.69 -21.45
N GLU A 197 6.71 -4.72 -21.84
CA GLU A 197 6.77 -5.17 -23.24
C GLU A 197 6.66 -6.69 -23.39
N PHE A 198 6.36 -7.16 -24.61
CA PHE A 198 6.41 -8.58 -24.90
C PHE A 198 7.86 -9.05 -25.09
N ARG A 199 8.31 -9.95 -24.22
CA ARG A 199 9.67 -10.49 -24.17
C ARG A 199 9.77 -11.85 -24.84
N GLY A 200 9.46 -11.90 -26.14
CA GLY A 200 9.60 -13.12 -26.95
C GLY A 200 11.04 -13.63 -27.09
N ASP A 201 12.03 -12.80 -26.73
CA ASP A 201 13.44 -13.16 -26.59
C ASP A 201 13.70 -14.05 -25.36
N ILE A 202 12.82 -14.01 -24.36
CA ILE A 202 12.90 -14.81 -23.14
C ILE A 202 11.93 -16.00 -23.24
N LYS A 203 12.48 -17.22 -23.26
CA LYS A 203 11.69 -18.45 -23.17
C LYS A 203 11.88 -19.12 -21.83
N LEU A 204 10.82 -19.18 -21.03
CA LEU A 204 10.84 -19.83 -19.73
C LEU A 204 10.46 -21.29 -19.90
N ARG A 205 11.37 -22.20 -19.52
CA ARG A 205 11.14 -23.64 -19.61
C ARG A 205 11.27 -24.31 -18.25
N TYR A 206 10.31 -25.19 -17.95
CA TYR A 206 10.40 -26.08 -16.79
C TYR A 206 11.68 -26.93 -16.87
N GLY A 207 12.34 -27.10 -15.72
CA GLY A 207 13.62 -27.82 -15.61
C GLY A 207 14.85 -27.05 -16.11
N LYS A 208 14.67 -25.81 -16.58
CA LYS A 208 15.77 -24.89 -16.90
C LYS A 208 15.74 -23.66 -15.99
N ASN A 209 14.87 -22.71 -16.31
CA ASN A 209 14.78 -21.44 -15.60
C ASN A 209 13.56 -21.42 -14.66
N VAL A 210 12.59 -22.29 -14.90
CA VAL A 210 11.41 -22.50 -14.05
C VAL A 210 11.62 -23.77 -13.24
N THR A 211 11.48 -23.69 -11.92
CA THR A 211 11.68 -24.85 -11.01
C THR A 211 10.38 -25.55 -10.65
N GLY A 212 9.23 -24.89 -10.82
CA GLY A 212 7.92 -25.45 -10.54
C GLY A 212 6.81 -24.64 -11.22
N ILE A 213 5.81 -25.33 -11.75
CA ILE A 213 4.53 -24.74 -12.17
C ILE A 213 3.43 -25.51 -11.45
N ARG A 214 2.65 -24.81 -10.63
CA ARG A 214 1.45 -25.37 -10.00
C ARG A 214 0.23 -24.68 -10.60
N LYS A 215 -0.65 -25.45 -11.24
CA LYS A 215 -1.98 -25.02 -11.68
C LYS A 215 -3.02 -25.39 -10.62
N GLU A 216 -3.81 -24.43 -10.20
CA GLU A 216 -5.00 -24.65 -9.39
C GLU A 216 -6.23 -24.17 -10.17
N SER A 217 -7.32 -24.94 -10.14
CA SER A 217 -8.56 -24.59 -10.84
C SER A 217 -9.74 -24.89 -9.91
N SER A 218 -10.60 -23.89 -9.71
CA SER A 218 -11.73 -23.96 -8.78
C SER A 218 -13.00 -23.44 -9.43
N ILE A 219 -14.12 -24.08 -9.09
CA ILE A 219 -15.48 -23.63 -9.44
C ILE A 219 -16.29 -23.29 -8.18
N GLU A 220 -15.63 -23.12 -7.02
CA GLU A 220 -16.31 -22.92 -5.74
C GLU A 220 -17.21 -21.68 -5.71
N ASN A 221 -16.82 -20.63 -6.43
CA ASN A 221 -17.56 -19.36 -6.52
C ASN A 221 -18.34 -19.19 -7.84
N LEU A 222 -18.44 -20.26 -8.65
CA LEU A 222 -19.00 -20.20 -10.00
C LEU A 222 -20.51 -19.94 -9.98
N TYR A 223 -20.97 -19.01 -10.82
CA TYR A 223 -22.38 -18.81 -11.11
C TYR A 223 -22.63 -18.66 -12.60
N THR A 224 -23.75 -19.22 -13.06
CA THR A 224 -24.11 -19.31 -14.49
C THR A 224 -25.27 -18.40 -14.86
N GLY A 225 -25.71 -17.58 -13.91
CA GLY A 225 -26.59 -16.44 -14.14
C GLY A 225 -26.43 -15.40 -13.04
N ILE A 226 -26.73 -14.14 -13.37
CA ILE A 226 -26.64 -13.02 -12.44
C ILE A 226 -27.95 -12.21 -12.46
N ARG A 227 -28.37 -11.79 -11.28
CA ARG A 227 -29.51 -10.88 -11.08
C ARG A 227 -29.00 -9.54 -10.52
N PRO A 228 -28.71 -8.56 -11.39
CA PRO A 228 -28.17 -7.29 -10.96
C PRO A 228 -29.25 -6.33 -10.44
N THR A 229 -28.94 -5.62 -9.35
CA THR A 229 -29.77 -4.52 -8.81
C THR A 229 -28.93 -3.26 -8.64
N GLY A 230 -29.38 -2.14 -9.19
CA GLY A 230 -28.75 -0.82 -9.01
C GLY A 230 -29.34 -0.05 -7.83
N LYS A 231 -28.98 1.22 -7.71
CA LYS A 231 -29.56 2.16 -6.73
C LYS A 231 -31.09 2.19 -6.83
N ASP A 232 -31.75 2.38 -5.69
CA ASP A 232 -33.20 2.51 -5.57
C ASP A 232 -34.03 1.36 -6.20
N GLY A 233 -33.43 0.17 -6.29
CA GLY A 233 -34.10 -1.00 -6.88
C GLY A 233 -34.12 -1.01 -8.41
N LEU A 234 -33.26 -0.23 -9.07
CA LEU A 234 -33.08 -0.29 -10.52
C LEU A 234 -32.77 -1.72 -10.97
N THR A 235 -33.45 -2.19 -12.02
CA THR A 235 -33.19 -3.50 -12.62
C THR A 235 -32.93 -3.36 -14.12
N ILE A 236 -32.33 -4.39 -14.72
CA ILE A 236 -32.11 -4.46 -16.17
C ILE A 236 -33.38 -4.88 -16.96
N GLN A 237 -34.53 -5.07 -16.30
CA GLN A 237 -35.74 -5.58 -16.94
C GLN A 237 -36.15 -4.78 -18.17
N GLY A 238 -36.27 -5.44 -19.33
CA GLY A 238 -36.61 -4.80 -20.61
C GLY A 238 -35.39 -4.39 -21.44
N ILE A 239 -34.17 -4.69 -20.98
CA ILE A 239 -33.01 -4.84 -21.89
C ILE A 239 -33.13 -6.22 -22.53
N GLU A 240 -33.06 -6.26 -23.86
CA GLU A 240 -33.03 -7.48 -24.66
C GLU A 240 -31.70 -7.54 -25.42
N LYS A 241 -30.79 -8.39 -24.95
CA LYS A 241 -29.46 -8.60 -25.53
C LYS A 241 -29.12 -10.08 -25.58
N GLU A 242 -28.35 -10.43 -26.59
CA GLU A 242 -27.80 -11.76 -26.85
C GLU A 242 -26.35 -11.56 -27.32
N GLU A 243 -25.41 -12.26 -26.69
CA GLU A 243 -24.02 -12.34 -27.11
C GLU A 243 -23.73 -13.75 -27.61
N LEU A 244 -23.10 -13.82 -28.77
CA LEU A 244 -22.75 -15.07 -29.43
C LEU A 244 -21.26 -15.34 -29.27
N ASP A 245 -20.91 -16.61 -29.10
CA ASP A 245 -19.53 -17.07 -29.20
C ASP A 245 -19.03 -17.00 -30.66
N GLU A 246 -17.77 -17.36 -30.87
CA GLU A 246 -17.11 -17.38 -32.19
C GLU A 246 -17.81 -18.31 -33.20
N ASN A 247 -18.58 -19.29 -32.74
CA ASN A 247 -19.32 -20.23 -33.57
C ASN A 247 -20.76 -19.76 -33.87
N GLY A 248 -21.16 -18.59 -33.36
CA GLY A 248 -22.50 -18.04 -33.50
C GLY A 248 -23.53 -18.69 -32.57
N VAL A 249 -23.10 -19.36 -31.51
CA VAL A 249 -23.97 -19.96 -30.49
C VAL A 249 -24.13 -18.99 -29.33
N VAL A 250 -25.35 -18.91 -28.76
CA VAL A 250 -25.63 -18.02 -27.63
C VAL A 250 -24.73 -18.37 -26.45
N GLU A 251 -23.93 -17.39 -26.03
CA GLU A 251 -23.03 -17.47 -24.89
C GLU A 251 -23.64 -16.77 -23.68
N PHE A 252 -24.24 -15.58 -23.88
CA PHE A 252 -24.96 -14.84 -22.85
C PHE A 252 -26.27 -14.26 -23.39
N TYR A 253 -27.31 -14.21 -22.57
CA TYR A 253 -28.55 -13.52 -22.92
C TYR A 253 -29.28 -12.94 -21.72
N THR A 254 -30.07 -11.91 -21.96
CA THR A 254 -30.98 -11.34 -20.95
C THR A 254 -32.34 -12.02 -20.98
N GLN A 255 -32.91 -12.32 -19.81
CA GLN A 255 -34.33 -12.69 -19.71
C GLN A 255 -34.92 -12.17 -18.40
N GLY A 256 -35.89 -11.26 -18.52
CA GLY A 256 -36.46 -10.57 -17.36
C GLY A 256 -35.40 -9.66 -16.70
N PRO A 257 -35.21 -9.73 -15.37
CA PRO A 257 -34.20 -8.98 -14.65
C PRO A 257 -32.82 -9.67 -14.62
N ASP A 258 -32.63 -10.76 -15.36
CA ASP A 258 -31.46 -11.64 -15.26
C ASP A 258 -30.61 -11.64 -16.53
N ILE A 259 -29.31 -11.86 -16.36
CA ILE A 259 -28.38 -12.27 -17.42
C ILE A 259 -28.02 -13.75 -17.19
N ARG A 260 -28.02 -14.55 -18.26
CA ARG A 260 -27.81 -16.01 -18.22
C ARG A 260 -26.68 -16.42 -19.14
N ALA A 261 -25.88 -17.39 -18.68
CA ALA A 261 -24.80 -18.03 -19.43
C ALA A 261 -25.16 -19.51 -19.72
N PRO A 262 -25.93 -19.82 -20.77
CA PRO A 262 -26.44 -21.17 -21.05
C PRO A 262 -25.33 -22.21 -21.25
N GLN A 263 -24.20 -21.84 -21.88
CA GLN A 263 -23.09 -22.76 -22.11
C GLN A 263 -22.42 -23.16 -20.80
N ALA A 264 -22.13 -22.19 -19.92
CA ALA A 264 -21.60 -22.43 -18.59
C ALA A 264 -22.56 -23.25 -17.73
N ARG A 265 -23.87 -22.99 -17.82
CA ARG A 265 -24.90 -23.82 -17.17
C ARG A 265 -24.83 -25.28 -17.62
N ASP A 266 -24.69 -25.53 -18.92
CA ASP A 266 -24.65 -26.90 -19.45
C ASP A 266 -23.38 -27.64 -19.02
N ARG A 267 -22.27 -26.91 -18.85
CA ARG A 267 -21.01 -27.43 -18.30
C ARG A 267 -21.07 -27.64 -16.78
N PHE A 268 -21.76 -26.75 -16.06
CA PHE A 268 -21.85 -26.71 -14.60
C PHE A 268 -23.30 -26.55 -14.09
N PRO A 269 -24.15 -27.57 -14.24
CA PRO A 269 -25.57 -27.45 -13.88
C PRO A 269 -25.78 -27.48 -12.36
N SER A 270 -26.63 -26.59 -11.85
CA SER A 270 -26.98 -26.50 -10.41
C SER A 270 -27.71 -27.74 -9.88
N ASN A 271 -28.47 -28.42 -10.76
CA ASN A 271 -29.09 -29.68 -10.46
C ASN A 271 -29.33 -30.49 -11.75
N LEU A 272 -29.34 -31.82 -11.64
CA LEU A 272 -29.53 -32.73 -12.79
C LEU A 272 -30.99 -33.23 -12.94
N ILE A 273 -31.89 -32.83 -12.04
CA ILE A 273 -33.25 -33.36 -11.94
C ILE A 273 -34.23 -32.48 -12.73
N ASN A 274 -34.18 -31.16 -12.52
CA ASN A 274 -34.95 -30.14 -13.23
C ASN A 274 -34.09 -29.53 -14.33
N LYS A 275 -34.05 -30.20 -15.48
CA LYS A 275 -33.18 -29.85 -16.61
C LYS A 275 -33.50 -28.51 -17.30
N GLU A 276 -34.65 -27.90 -17.03
CA GLU A 276 -35.07 -26.68 -17.72
C GLU A 276 -34.49 -25.38 -17.13
N ASP A 277 -34.24 -25.34 -15.81
CA ASP A 277 -33.69 -24.13 -15.16
C ASP A 277 -32.17 -24.26 -15.03
N GLY A 278 -31.65 -25.20 -14.23
CA GLY A 278 -30.23 -25.61 -14.20
C GLY A 278 -29.19 -24.53 -13.86
N TYR A 279 -29.56 -23.26 -13.81
CA TYR A 279 -28.68 -22.12 -13.55
C TYR A 279 -28.31 -22.04 -12.06
N ILE A 280 -27.12 -21.49 -11.81
CA ILE A 280 -26.64 -21.06 -10.50
C ILE A 280 -26.73 -19.54 -10.50
N PHE A 281 -27.68 -18.96 -9.77
CA PHE A 281 -27.93 -17.52 -9.80
C PHE A 281 -27.26 -16.76 -8.65
N MET A 282 -26.53 -15.71 -8.99
CA MET A 282 -25.98 -14.74 -8.04
C MET A 282 -26.78 -13.42 -8.06
N PRO A 283 -27.50 -13.05 -6.98
CA PRO A 283 -27.98 -11.68 -6.82
C PRO A 283 -26.82 -10.76 -6.43
N LYS A 284 -26.56 -9.69 -7.19
CA LYS A 284 -25.46 -8.73 -6.94
C LYS A 284 -25.96 -7.29 -7.05
N SER A 285 -25.54 -6.44 -6.11
CA SER A 285 -25.88 -5.01 -6.08
C SER A 285 -24.74 -4.15 -6.63
N TYR A 286 -25.08 -3.09 -7.35
CA TYR A 286 -24.13 -2.17 -7.98
C TYR A 286 -24.45 -0.73 -7.61
N ASP A 287 -23.41 0.07 -7.41
CA ASP A 287 -23.56 1.50 -7.14
C ASP A 287 -23.79 2.31 -8.44
N THR A 288 -24.93 2.07 -9.09
CA THR A 288 -25.31 2.79 -10.31
C THR A 288 -26.82 2.98 -10.41
N ASP A 289 -27.22 4.16 -10.90
CA ASP A 289 -28.59 4.52 -11.28
C ASP A 289 -28.81 4.45 -12.82
N ASN A 290 -27.79 4.03 -13.58
CA ASN A 290 -27.85 3.88 -15.03
C ASN A 290 -28.05 2.41 -15.44
N LYS A 291 -29.14 2.15 -16.16
CA LYS A 291 -29.57 0.80 -16.52
C LYS A 291 -28.61 0.09 -17.49
N ASP A 292 -28.05 0.79 -18.47
CA ASP A 292 -27.10 0.21 -19.43
C ASP A 292 -25.74 -0.04 -18.79
N LYS A 293 -25.32 0.84 -17.88
CA LYS A 293 -24.13 0.64 -17.04
C LYS A 293 -24.31 -0.58 -16.12
N LEU A 294 -25.47 -0.71 -15.48
CA LEU A 294 -25.83 -1.87 -14.66
C LEU A 294 -25.73 -3.18 -15.45
N TYR A 295 -26.26 -3.21 -16.68
CA TYR A 295 -26.12 -4.37 -17.56
C TYR A 295 -24.66 -4.68 -17.88
N SER A 296 -23.88 -3.67 -18.25
CA SER A 296 -22.49 -3.86 -18.70
C SER A 296 -21.60 -4.36 -17.56
N MET A 297 -21.73 -3.78 -16.36
CA MET A 297 -21.02 -4.25 -15.17
C MET A 297 -21.40 -5.68 -14.80
N ALA A 298 -22.70 -6.00 -14.82
CA ALA A 298 -23.17 -7.33 -14.48
C ALA A 298 -22.81 -8.42 -15.50
N LEU A 299 -22.78 -8.06 -16.78
CA LEU A 299 -22.32 -8.97 -17.83
C LEU A 299 -20.83 -9.27 -17.68
N LEU A 300 -20.00 -8.27 -17.37
CA LEU A 300 -18.58 -8.45 -17.12
C LEU A 300 -18.34 -9.42 -15.95
N ASP A 301 -19.04 -9.20 -14.84
CA ASP A 301 -19.00 -10.10 -13.68
C ASP A 301 -19.42 -11.54 -14.02
N LEU A 302 -20.49 -11.70 -14.80
CA LEU A 302 -20.98 -13.02 -15.20
C LEU A 302 -20.00 -13.73 -16.13
N LYS A 303 -19.36 -13.02 -17.07
CA LYS A 303 -18.34 -13.59 -17.96
C LYS A 303 -17.27 -14.30 -17.12
N THR A 304 -16.64 -13.55 -16.23
CA THR A 304 -15.58 -14.05 -15.33
C THR A 304 -16.05 -15.19 -14.42
N ALA A 305 -17.23 -15.06 -13.81
CA ALA A 305 -17.68 -16.04 -12.82
C ALA A 305 -18.29 -17.31 -13.42
N SER A 306 -18.57 -17.30 -14.74
CA SER A 306 -19.13 -18.44 -15.45
C SER A 306 -18.07 -19.46 -15.89
N GLU A 307 -16.79 -19.14 -15.68
CA GLU A 307 -15.64 -19.99 -15.96
C GLU A 307 -14.90 -20.41 -14.67
N PRO A 308 -14.18 -21.55 -14.67
CA PRO A 308 -13.34 -21.92 -13.54
C PRO A 308 -12.24 -20.90 -13.29
N VAL A 309 -12.07 -20.49 -12.03
CA VAL A 309 -10.93 -19.66 -11.62
C VAL A 309 -9.67 -20.51 -11.71
N VAL A 310 -8.78 -20.17 -12.65
CA VAL A 310 -7.48 -20.84 -12.81
C VAL A 310 -6.39 -19.92 -12.29
N THR A 311 -5.55 -20.44 -11.39
CA THR A 311 -4.35 -19.75 -10.92
C THR A 311 -3.11 -20.58 -11.19
N TYR A 312 -2.00 -19.88 -11.45
CA TYR A 312 -0.70 -20.49 -11.63
C TYR A 312 0.29 -19.92 -10.63
N ASP A 313 1.05 -20.80 -10.00
CA ASP A 313 2.24 -20.45 -9.24
C ASP A 313 3.46 -20.96 -10.02
N VAL A 314 4.24 -20.01 -10.54
CA VAL A 314 5.50 -20.28 -11.25
C VAL A 314 6.64 -19.90 -10.34
N THR A 315 7.41 -20.90 -9.93
CA THR A 315 8.57 -20.67 -9.06
C THR A 315 9.83 -20.46 -9.89
N GLY A 316 10.49 -19.32 -9.68
CA GLY A 316 11.76 -18.95 -10.30
C GLY A 316 12.07 -17.46 -10.19
N TYR A 317 13.24 -17.07 -10.68
CA TYR A 317 13.62 -15.68 -10.91
C TYR A 317 14.02 -15.50 -12.37
N PHE A 318 13.49 -14.44 -12.98
CA PHE A 318 13.73 -14.08 -14.36
C PHE A 318 14.08 -12.60 -14.40
N ASP A 319 15.15 -12.27 -15.11
CA ASP A 319 15.59 -10.88 -15.22
C ASP A 319 14.73 -10.12 -16.26
N THR A 320 13.51 -9.82 -15.85
CA THR A 320 12.47 -9.12 -16.61
C THR A 320 12.10 -7.82 -15.90
N ALA A 321 11.58 -6.84 -16.63
CA ALA A 321 10.97 -5.67 -16.02
C ALA A 321 9.57 -5.99 -15.51
N ILE A 322 9.07 -5.13 -14.61
CA ILE A 322 7.67 -5.16 -14.20
C ILE A 322 6.78 -4.87 -15.41
N GLY A 323 5.71 -5.66 -15.59
CA GLY A 323 4.77 -5.52 -16.70
C GLY A 323 5.15 -6.29 -17.97
N ASP A 324 6.40 -6.77 -18.07
CA ASP A 324 6.83 -7.61 -19.19
C ASP A 324 5.94 -8.85 -19.32
N THR A 325 5.62 -9.24 -20.54
CA THR A 325 4.90 -10.48 -20.84
C THR A 325 5.87 -11.51 -21.41
N VAL A 326 5.85 -12.73 -20.85
CA VAL A 326 6.74 -13.83 -21.23
C VAL A 326 5.95 -15.09 -21.59
N GLU A 327 6.57 -15.94 -22.41
CA GLU A 327 6.06 -17.28 -22.70
C GLU A 327 6.73 -18.32 -21.78
N ILE A 328 5.89 -19.20 -21.23
CA ILE A 328 6.31 -20.31 -20.36
C ILE A 328 5.88 -21.63 -20.99
N GLU A 329 6.82 -22.57 -21.04
CA GLU A 329 6.63 -23.89 -21.64
C GLU A 329 7.02 -24.97 -20.63
N ASP A 330 6.09 -25.89 -20.38
CA ASP A 330 6.32 -27.09 -19.56
C ASP A 330 6.00 -28.34 -20.38
N GLU A 331 7.07 -28.91 -20.94
CA GLU A 331 7.06 -30.15 -21.73
C GLU A 331 6.78 -31.40 -20.86
N GLU A 332 6.98 -31.32 -19.54
CA GLU A 332 6.72 -32.42 -18.60
C GLU A 332 5.25 -32.46 -18.17
N TYR A 333 4.51 -31.35 -18.29
CA TYR A 333 3.06 -31.33 -18.13
C TYR A 333 2.37 -32.11 -19.26
N VAL A 334 1.32 -32.90 -18.95
CA VAL A 334 0.62 -33.74 -19.95
C VAL A 334 -0.87 -33.37 -20.00
N PRO A 335 -1.37 -32.83 -21.13
CA PRO A 335 -0.63 -32.44 -22.34
C PRO A 335 0.30 -31.25 -22.10
N THR A 336 1.33 -31.06 -22.93
CA THR A 336 2.31 -29.96 -22.79
C THR A 336 1.63 -28.62 -22.54
N LEU A 337 2.07 -27.93 -21.50
CA LEU A 337 1.48 -26.68 -21.07
C LEU A 337 2.24 -25.49 -21.65
N TYR A 338 1.51 -24.60 -22.31
CA TYR A 338 2.02 -23.31 -22.79
C TYR A 338 1.23 -22.20 -22.11
N LEU A 339 1.93 -21.30 -21.44
CA LEU A 339 1.36 -20.14 -20.77
C LEU A 339 1.95 -18.86 -21.36
N SER A 340 1.13 -17.84 -21.49
CA SER A 340 1.57 -16.45 -21.52
C SER A 340 1.32 -15.85 -20.15
N ALA A 341 2.32 -15.19 -19.57
CA ALA A 341 2.22 -14.64 -18.22
C ALA A 341 2.86 -13.26 -18.15
N ARG A 342 2.23 -12.34 -17.42
CA ARG A 342 2.70 -10.97 -17.23
C ARG A 342 3.39 -10.82 -15.88
N VAL A 343 4.56 -10.20 -15.83
CA VAL A 343 5.31 -9.99 -14.59
C VAL A 343 4.55 -9.00 -13.71
N SER A 344 4.02 -9.47 -12.58
CA SER A 344 3.27 -8.64 -11.64
C SER A 344 4.14 -8.12 -10.49
N GLU A 345 5.13 -8.90 -10.07
CA GLU A 345 6.04 -8.51 -9.01
C GLU A 345 7.46 -9.03 -9.26
N GLN A 346 8.44 -8.29 -8.75
CA GLN A 346 9.84 -8.70 -8.69
C GLN A 346 10.35 -8.49 -7.27
N VAL A 347 10.95 -9.53 -6.72
CA VAL A 347 11.68 -9.49 -5.45
C VAL A 347 13.14 -9.69 -5.79
N ARG A 348 13.99 -8.75 -5.38
CA ARG A 348 15.43 -8.77 -5.68
C ARG A 348 16.23 -8.46 -4.43
N SER A 349 17.30 -9.23 -4.23
CA SER A 349 18.34 -8.94 -3.26
C SER A 349 19.65 -8.70 -3.99
N PHE A 350 20.28 -7.57 -3.69
CA PHE A 350 21.59 -7.20 -4.20
C PHE A 350 22.70 -8.00 -3.53
N THR A 351 22.47 -8.48 -2.30
CA THR A 351 23.45 -9.29 -1.55
C THR A 351 23.20 -10.79 -1.62
N ASN A 352 21.97 -11.23 -1.90
CA ASN A 352 21.60 -12.64 -1.99
C ASN A 352 20.75 -12.96 -3.24
N PRO A 353 21.37 -13.17 -4.42
CA PRO A 353 20.63 -13.48 -5.65
C PRO A 353 19.76 -14.73 -5.59
N GLN A 354 19.96 -15.63 -4.62
CA GLN A 354 19.12 -16.83 -4.44
C GLN A 354 17.76 -16.50 -3.78
N ALA A 355 17.62 -15.33 -3.17
CA ALA A 355 16.35 -14.83 -2.63
C ALA A 355 15.47 -14.18 -3.70
N ASN A 356 16.01 -13.96 -4.90
CA ASN A 356 15.25 -13.30 -5.96
C ASN A 356 14.07 -14.18 -6.39
N LYS A 357 12.93 -13.53 -6.68
CA LYS A 357 11.70 -14.18 -7.09
C LYS A 357 10.95 -13.30 -8.08
N THR A 358 10.36 -13.93 -9.09
CA THR A 358 9.41 -13.28 -10.00
C THR A 358 8.02 -13.83 -9.73
N VAL A 359 7.03 -12.94 -9.64
CA VAL A 359 5.62 -13.29 -9.53
C VAL A 359 4.93 -12.85 -10.81
N PHE A 360 4.07 -13.70 -11.34
CA PHE A 360 3.31 -13.42 -12.54
C PHE A 360 1.82 -13.31 -12.25
N THR A 361 1.13 -12.60 -13.13
CA THR A 361 -0.33 -12.48 -13.20
C THR A 361 -0.78 -12.66 -14.65
N ASN A 362 -2.09 -12.56 -14.89
CA ASN A 362 -2.72 -12.61 -16.22
C ASN A 362 -2.26 -13.83 -17.01
N PHE A 363 -2.18 -14.98 -16.31
CA PHE A 363 -1.86 -16.24 -16.95
C PHE A 363 -2.95 -16.57 -17.95
N LYS A 364 -2.60 -16.50 -19.22
CA LYS A 364 -3.40 -17.08 -20.29
C LYS A 364 -2.79 -18.46 -20.56
N GLU A 365 -3.54 -19.52 -20.25
CA GLU A 365 -3.49 -20.68 -21.14
C GLU A 365 -3.77 -20.15 -22.55
N LEU A 366 -3.31 -20.79 -23.62
CA LEU A 366 -3.58 -20.27 -24.98
C LEU A 366 -5.07 -20.38 -25.41
N GLN A 367 -6.02 -20.14 -24.48
CA GLN A 367 -7.39 -19.60 -24.56
C GLN A 367 -7.77 -18.83 -23.25
N PRO A 368 -8.67 -17.82 -23.29
CA PRO A 368 -8.52 -16.59 -22.48
C PRO A 368 -9.32 -16.52 -21.16
N GLU A 369 -8.75 -15.87 -20.13
CA GLU A 369 -9.48 -15.02 -19.15
C GLU A 369 -8.54 -14.11 -18.33
N ILE A 370 -9.09 -13.02 -17.77
CA ILE A 370 -8.38 -11.86 -17.15
C ILE A 370 -8.75 -11.74 -15.66
N SER A 371 -7.83 -11.22 -14.83
CA SER A 371 -8.00 -11.09 -13.37
C SER A 371 -8.11 -9.63 -12.89
N GLU A 372 -9.01 -9.41 -11.92
CA GLU A 372 -9.48 -8.14 -11.34
C GLU A 372 -8.76 -7.78 -10.00
N ASP A 373 -7.65 -8.46 -9.67
CA ASP A 373 -7.17 -8.63 -8.28
C ASP A 373 -6.08 -7.64 -7.81
N LEU A 374 -5.63 -6.71 -8.67
CA LEU A 374 -4.40 -5.93 -8.44
C LEU A 374 -4.57 -4.64 -7.60
N LEU A 375 -5.70 -3.95 -7.71
CA LEU A 375 -5.95 -2.70 -6.95
C LEU A 375 -6.11 -2.99 -5.46
N GLN A 376 -6.86 -4.05 -5.13
CA GLN A 376 -6.99 -4.51 -3.75
C GLN A 376 -5.64 -4.92 -3.17
N LYS A 377 -4.76 -5.57 -3.96
CA LYS A 377 -3.41 -5.93 -3.52
C LYS A 377 -2.52 -4.74 -3.19
N VAL A 378 -2.67 -3.63 -3.91
CA VAL A 378 -1.87 -2.41 -3.66
C VAL A 378 -2.38 -1.65 -2.47
N GLU A 379 -3.70 -1.55 -2.31
CA GLU A 379 -4.29 -1.05 -1.07
C GLU A 379 -3.93 -1.97 0.11
N ASP A 380 -3.92 -3.29 -0.08
CA ASP A 380 -3.50 -4.25 0.94
C ASP A 380 -2.01 -4.12 1.27
N LEU A 381 -1.14 -3.87 0.30
CA LEU A 381 0.29 -3.63 0.54
C LEU A 381 0.54 -2.31 1.24
N ILE A 382 -0.15 -1.24 0.83
CA ILE A 382 -0.16 0.04 1.52
C ILE A 382 -0.64 -0.17 2.95
N ASN A 383 -1.77 -0.84 3.17
CA ASN A 383 -2.33 -1.11 4.50
C ASN A 383 -1.45 -2.05 5.35
N LYS A 384 -0.85 -3.09 4.74
CA LYS A 384 0.09 -4.04 5.38
C LYS A 384 1.43 -3.41 5.71
N THR A 385 1.71 -2.20 5.26
CA THR A 385 2.97 -1.52 5.57
C THR A 385 2.72 -0.20 6.31
N LYS A 386 1.52 0.39 6.20
CA LYS A 386 1.07 1.65 6.82
C LYS A 386 1.45 1.76 8.30
N ILE A 387 2.09 2.87 8.65
CA ILE A 387 2.32 3.31 10.02
C ILE A 387 1.37 4.46 10.32
N TYR A 388 0.75 4.39 11.49
CA TYR A 388 -0.28 5.31 11.94
C TYR A 388 0.32 6.35 12.87
N THR A 389 -0.16 7.60 12.75
CA THR A 389 0.25 8.69 13.63
C THR A 389 -0.16 8.37 15.05
N SER A 390 0.82 8.16 15.91
CA SER A 390 0.62 7.78 17.30
C SER A 390 0.80 8.99 18.21
N SER A 391 0.06 9.07 19.30
CA SER A 391 0.23 10.12 20.31
C SER A 391 -0.29 9.66 21.68
N ILE A 392 0.30 10.21 22.75
CA ILE A 392 -0.16 9.99 24.13
C ILE A 392 -0.87 11.25 24.62
N SER A 393 -2.12 11.11 25.03
CA SER A 393 -2.86 12.17 25.73
C SER A 393 -2.92 11.90 27.23
N THR A 394 -3.01 12.99 28.00
CA THR A 394 -3.05 12.98 29.47
C THR A 394 -4.20 13.84 29.98
N ASP A 395 -4.85 13.40 31.05
CA ASP A 395 -5.93 14.14 31.71
C ASP A 395 -5.45 15.10 32.82
N ASN A 396 -4.22 14.92 33.32
CA ASN A 396 -3.71 15.67 34.46
C ASN A 396 -2.21 16.04 34.34
N GLY A 397 -1.68 16.03 33.11
CA GLY A 397 -0.29 16.35 32.81
C GLY A 397 0.69 15.22 33.14
N ILE A 398 1.98 15.49 32.88
CA ILE A 398 3.09 14.53 33.03
C ILE A 398 4.10 14.95 34.11
N ILE A 399 3.78 15.97 34.91
CA ILE A 399 4.63 16.47 35.98
C ILE A 399 3.86 16.43 37.29
N PHE A 400 4.35 15.65 38.24
CA PHE A 400 3.87 15.60 39.62
C PHE A 400 4.75 16.43 40.54
N LYS A 401 4.23 16.71 41.74
CA LYS A 401 4.97 17.38 42.81
C LYS A 401 4.84 16.62 44.10
N ASN A 402 5.96 16.49 44.82
CA ASN A 402 6.02 15.98 46.19
C ASN A 402 5.34 14.61 46.37
N ASN A 403 5.46 13.69 45.40
CA ASN A 403 4.83 12.36 45.40
C ASN A 403 3.29 12.38 45.43
N GLU A 404 2.68 13.51 45.05
CA GLU A 404 1.22 13.65 44.97
C GLU A 404 0.77 13.81 43.51
N GLY A 405 -0.31 13.11 43.16
CA GLY A 405 -0.95 13.22 41.86
C GLY A 405 -1.19 11.87 41.17
N VAL A 406 -2.12 11.89 40.23
CA VAL A 406 -2.48 10.77 39.36
C VAL A 406 -2.79 11.34 37.98
N THR A 407 -2.34 10.66 36.92
CA THR A 407 -2.77 10.91 35.54
C THR A 407 -3.14 9.60 34.85
N ASN A 408 -4.09 9.65 33.94
CA ASN A 408 -4.28 8.62 32.94
C ASN A 408 -3.51 8.99 31.67
N LEU A 409 -2.69 8.06 31.18
CA LEU A 409 -2.08 8.14 29.86
C LEU A 409 -2.94 7.32 28.88
N THR A 410 -3.41 7.96 27.82
CA THR A 410 -4.27 7.35 26.81
C THR A 410 -3.55 7.31 25.47
N ALA A 411 -3.45 6.10 24.90
CA ALA A 411 -2.90 5.89 23.58
C ALA A 411 -3.91 6.33 22.53
N ASN A 412 -3.43 7.02 21.49
CA ASN A 412 -4.22 7.38 20.32
C ASN A 412 -3.45 7.01 19.07
N VAL A 413 -4.09 6.23 18.20
CA VAL A 413 -3.59 5.82 16.89
C VAL A 413 -4.51 6.45 15.86
N MET A 414 -3.98 7.42 15.12
CA MET A 414 -4.73 8.27 14.20
C MET A 414 -4.39 7.89 12.76
N ASP A 415 -5.41 7.78 11.93
CA ASP A 415 -5.30 7.68 10.49
C ASP A 415 -5.92 8.93 9.87
N ASN A 416 -5.09 9.83 9.31
CA ASN A 416 -5.53 11.09 8.71
C ASN A 416 -6.53 11.89 9.59
N GLY A 417 -6.26 11.94 10.90
CA GLY A 417 -7.10 12.66 11.87
C GLY A 417 -8.34 11.89 12.35
N ILE A 418 -8.56 10.66 11.88
CA ILE A 418 -9.59 9.75 12.37
C ILE A 418 -8.97 8.80 13.41
N ASP A 419 -9.59 8.70 14.58
CA ASP A 419 -9.17 7.75 15.60
C ASP A 419 -9.44 6.30 15.15
N ARG A 420 -8.37 5.52 15.02
CA ARG A 420 -8.38 4.10 14.66
C ARG A 420 -7.85 3.21 15.78
N THR A 421 -7.68 3.73 17.00
CA THR A 421 -7.04 3.01 18.11
C THR A 421 -7.68 1.66 18.40
N GLU A 422 -9.01 1.55 18.27
CA GLU A 422 -9.74 0.29 18.49
C GLU A 422 -9.45 -0.80 17.46
N SER A 423 -8.81 -0.45 16.34
CA SER A 423 -8.36 -1.41 15.32
C SER A 423 -7.03 -2.08 15.68
N PHE A 424 -6.39 -1.70 16.80
CA PHE A 424 -5.07 -2.20 17.20
C PHE A 424 -5.08 -2.82 18.59
N THR A 425 -4.15 -3.76 18.79
CA THR A 425 -3.76 -4.23 20.11
C THR A 425 -2.76 -3.24 20.70
N ILE A 426 -3.19 -2.53 21.76
CA ILE A 426 -2.34 -1.55 22.47
C ILE A 426 -1.63 -2.22 23.64
N ARG A 427 -0.29 -2.11 23.67
CA ARG A 427 0.56 -2.65 24.74
C ARG A 427 1.40 -1.55 25.37
N TRP A 428 1.36 -1.41 26.69
CA TRP A 428 2.09 -0.42 27.44
C TRP A 428 3.34 -0.99 28.09
N PHE A 429 4.37 -0.16 28.14
CA PHE A 429 5.67 -0.46 28.71
C PHE A 429 6.11 0.64 29.67
N LYS A 430 6.80 0.26 30.75
CA LYS A 430 7.48 1.17 31.69
C LYS A 430 8.94 0.77 31.79
N GLY A 431 9.86 1.67 31.43
CA GLY A 431 11.29 1.39 31.43
C GLY A 431 11.66 0.13 30.61
N GLY A 432 10.98 -0.05 29.47
CA GLY A 432 11.17 -1.20 28.56
C GLY A 432 10.42 -2.48 28.94
N ASN A 433 9.83 -2.57 30.14
CA ASN A 433 9.10 -3.77 30.56
C ASN A 433 7.60 -3.63 30.27
N HIS A 434 6.98 -4.66 29.70
CA HIS A 434 5.53 -4.70 29.47
C HIS A 434 4.78 -4.61 30.81
N ILE A 435 3.75 -3.77 30.86
CA ILE A 435 2.97 -3.52 32.08
C ILE A 435 1.46 -3.71 31.92
N TYR A 436 0.90 -3.51 30.70
CA TYR A 436 -0.54 -3.57 30.49
C TYR A 436 -0.90 -3.70 29.02
N ASP A 437 -2.02 -4.37 28.72
CA ASP A 437 -2.64 -4.37 27.41
C ASP A 437 -4.00 -3.66 27.50
N GLY A 438 -4.17 -2.59 26.72
CA GLY A 438 -5.37 -1.76 26.73
C GLY A 438 -5.07 -0.29 26.46
N ARG A 439 -6.10 0.45 26.09
CA ARG A 439 -5.97 1.82 25.57
C ARG A 439 -5.38 2.82 26.57
N THR A 440 -5.71 2.69 27.85
CA THR A 440 -5.38 3.68 28.88
C THR A 440 -4.72 3.00 30.08
N ILE A 441 -3.65 3.60 30.58
CA ILE A 441 -3.04 3.25 31.87
C ILE A 441 -3.17 4.39 32.87
N LYS A 442 -3.21 4.03 34.15
CA LYS A 442 -3.16 4.99 35.25
C LYS A 442 -1.73 5.05 35.81
N VAL A 443 -1.21 6.26 35.96
CA VAL A 443 0.10 6.54 36.53
C VAL A 443 -0.08 7.37 37.80
N GLN A 444 0.52 6.92 38.90
CA GLN A 444 0.52 7.63 40.18
C GLN A 444 1.90 8.21 40.46
N ALA A 445 1.95 9.37 41.13
CA ALA A 445 3.22 10.01 41.48
C ALA A 445 4.14 9.09 42.31
N LEU A 446 3.55 8.31 43.24
CA LEU A 446 4.29 7.32 44.05
C LEU A 446 4.99 6.23 43.23
N ASP A 447 4.56 5.99 41.98
CA ASP A 447 5.17 5.00 41.09
C ASP A 447 6.33 5.61 40.28
N VAL A 448 6.66 6.91 40.46
CA VAL A 448 7.66 7.67 39.72
C VAL A 448 8.71 8.21 40.70
N GLU A 449 9.86 7.54 40.82
CA GLU A 449 10.90 7.95 41.79
C GLU A 449 11.52 9.34 41.51
N SER A 450 11.72 9.66 40.23
CA SER A 450 12.17 10.99 39.75
C SER A 450 11.67 11.16 38.33
N ASN A 451 11.94 10.17 37.48
CA ASN A 451 11.51 10.14 36.08
C ASN A 451 11.08 8.70 35.77
N ALA A 452 10.02 8.53 34.98
CA ALA A 452 9.61 7.24 34.43
C ALA A 452 9.18 7.40 32.98
N VAL A 453 9.77 6.59 32.09
CA VAL A 453 9.40 6.55 30.67
C VAL A 453 8.30 5.52 30.46
N TYR A 454 7.20 5.96 29.87
CA TYR A 454 6.08 5.15 29.46
C TYR A 454 6.00 5.15 27.93
N LYS A 455 5.92 3.96 27.32
CA LYS A 455 5.75 3.77 25.88
C LYS A 455 4.50 2.95 25.64
N PHE A 456 3.74 3.25 24.60
CA PHE A 456 2.79 2.28 24.06
C PHE A 456 3.22 1.81 22.67
N GLU A 457 2.83 0.60 22.33
CA GLU A 457 2.91 0.03 20.99
C GLU A 457 1.51 -0.36 20.51
N ALA A 458 1.16 0.05 19.30
CA ALA A 458 -0.04 -0.37 18.59
C ALA A 458 0.32 -1.44 17.57
N ARG A 459 -0.28 -2.63 17.69
CA ARG A 459 -0.03 -3.76 16.80
C ARG A 459 -1.31 -4.20 16.10
N ASP A 460 -1.20 -4.54 14.81
CA ASP A 460 -2.35 -5.06 14.06
C ASP A 460 -2.71 -6.49 14.48
N THR A 461 -3.70 -7.08 13.79
CA THR A 461 -4.17 -8.45 14.02
C THR A 461 -3.13 -9.52 13.73
N GLU A 462 -2.10 -9.22 12.94
CA GLU A 462 -0.97 -10.11 12.64
C GLU A 462 0.21 -9.92 13.62
N GLY A 463 0.10 -8.94 14.54
CA GLY A 463 1.10 -8.64 15.56
C GLY A 463 2.21 -7.68 15.09
N VAL A 464 2.10 -7.13 13.89
CA VAL A 464 3.06 -6.17 13.32
C VAL A 464 2.92 -4.83 14.02
N LEU A 465 4.02 -4.15 14.32
CA LEU A 465 4.02 -2.83 14.93
C LEU A 465 3.56 -1.78 13.90
N ARG A 466 2.49 -1.04 14.23
CA ARG A 466 1.83 -0.07 13.35
C ARG A 466 1.87 1.35 13.87
N GLY A 467 2.38 1.55 15.07
CA GLY A 467 2.52 2.85 15.69
C GLY A 467 3.06 2.70 17.10
N PHE A 468 3.79 3.71 17.57
CA PHE A 468 4.24 3.80 18.94
C PHE A 468 4.45 5.26 19.32
N GLU A 469 4.41 5.54 20.61
CA GLU A 469 4.76 6.84 21.17
C GLU A 469 5.31 6.64 22.58
N GLU A 470 6.17 7.56 23.02
CA GLU A 470 6.70 7.55 24.38
C GLU A 470 6.52 8.90 25.09
N VAL A 471 6.40 8.84 26.41
CA VAL A 471 6.31 10.02 27.26
C VAL A 471 7.08 9.81 28.55
N THR A 472 7.78 10.84 29.00
CA THR A 472 8.48 10.84 30.30
C THR A 472 7.62 11.56 31.33
N VAL A 473 7.20 10.85 32.36
CA VAL A 473 6.52 11.40 33.54
C VAL A 473 7.58 11.72 34.60
N THR A 474 7.50 12.89 35.21
CA THR A 474 8.48 13.38 36.21
C THR A 474 7.78 13.73 37.51
N ASP A 475 8.38 13.41 38.65
CA ASP A 475 7.96 13.93 39.96
C ASP A 475 9.06 14.82 40.54
N VAL A 476 8.71 16.04 40.93
CA VAL A 476 9.65 17.02 41.50
C VAL A 476 9.34 17.27 42.96
N SER A 477 10.38 17.26 43.80
CA SER A 477 10.25 17.63 45.22
C SER A 477 10.67 19.08 45.45
N ASP A 478 9.85 19.83 46.18
CA ASP A 478 10.25 21.12 46.71
C ASP A 478 11.41 20.88 47.69
N GLY A 479 12.56 21.52 47.44
CA GLY A 479 13.70 21.43 48.35
C GLY A 479 13.34 21.91 49.76
N LYS A 480 14.19 21.62 50.75
CA LYS A 480 14.00 22.18 52.10
C LYS A 480 13.94 23.70 52.02
N ASP A 481 12.95 24.31 52.67
CA ASP A 481 12.89 25.77 52.84
C ASP A 481 14.25 26.30 53.32
N GLY A 482 14.74 27.35 52.68
CA GLY A 482 15.97 28.02 53.10
C GLY A 482 15.83 28.56 54.52
N GLU A 483 16.92 28.53 55.30
CA GLU A 483 16.92 29.12 56.64
C GLU A 483 16.40 30.56 56.60
N GLN A 484 15.48 30.89 57.51
CA GLN A 484 14.92 32.23 57.62
C GLN A 484 16.06 33.24 57.78
N GLY A 485 16.19 34.17 56.83
CA GLY A 485 17.19 35.22 56.90
C GLY A 485 17.06 36.02 58.21
N PRO A 486 18.17 36.55 58.76
CA PRO A 486 18.13 37.28 60.02
C PRO A 486 17.12 38.44 59.95
N GLN A 487 16.34 38.60 61.02
CA GLN A 487 15.35 39.67 61.15
C GLN A 487 16.03 41.03 60.92
N GLY A 488 15.50 41.82 59.97
CA GLY A 488 16.03 43.14 59.63
C GLY A 488 16.08 44.06 60.85
N GLU A 489 17.10 44.94 60.89
CA GLU A 489 17.29 45.87 61.99
C GLU A 489 16.04 46.72 62.25
N LYS A 490 15.72 46.93 63.53
CA LYS A 490 14.56 47.70 63.97
C LYS A 490 14.70 49.15 63.45
N GLY A 491 13.76 49.59 62.60
CA GLY A 491 13.75 50.95 62.06
C GLY A 491 13.75 52.02 63.15
N GLU A 492 14.48 53.11 62.90
CA GLU A 492 14.59 54.24 63.82
C GLU A 492 13.22 54.88 64.10
N GLN A 493 12.99 55.25 65.35
CA GLN A 493 11.76 55.87 65.82
C GLN A 493 11.60 57.26 65.19
N GLY A 494 10.56 57.45 64.39
CA GLY A 494 10.25 58.73 63.74
C GLY A 494 10.03 59.86 64.76
N GLU A 495 10.50 61.06 64.41
CA GLU A 495 10.44 62.25 65.27
C GLU A 495 8.99 62.65 65.62
N GLN A 496 8.81 63.05 66.87
CA GLN A 496 7.53 63.47 67.44
C GLN A 496 7.15 64.87 66.89
N GLY A 497 6.03 64.97 66.18
CA GLY A 497 5.54 66.25 65.65
C GLY A 497 5.16 67.26 66.75
N PRO A 498 5.32 68.57 66.53
CA PRO A 498 5.10 69.59 67.55
C PRO A 498 3.60 69.79 67.91
N PRO A 499 3.26 70.14 69.17
CA PRO A 499 1.89 70.39 69.62
C PRO A 499 1.30 71.68 69.04
N GLY A 500 -0.01 71.67 68.76
CA GLY A 500 -0.76 72.80 68.19
C GLY A 500 -1.17 73.91 69.15
#